data_AF-A0A8C0DGU8-F1
#
_entry.id   AF-A0A8C0DGU8-F1
#
_cell.length_a   1.000
_cell.length_b   1.000
_cell.length_c   1.000
_cell.angle_alpha   90.00
_cell.angle_beta   90.00
_cell.angle_gamma   90.00
#
_symmetry.space_group_name_H-M   'P 1'
#
loop_
_entity.id
_entity.type
_entity.pdbx_description
1 polymer ?
#
loop_
_entity_poly.entity_id
_entity_poly.type
_entity_poly.pdbx_seq_one_letter_code
_entity_poly.pdbx_strand_id
1 'polypeptide(L)'
;MSNGYEDHMAEDCRDDIGRTNLIVNYLPQNMTQDELRSLFSSIGEVESAKLIRDKVAGHSLGYGFVNYVTAKDAERAINTLNGLRLQSKTIKVSYARPSSEVIKDANLYISGLPRNMTQKDVEDMFSRFGRIINSRVLVDQTTVIPPMRTESK
;
A
#
# COMPACT_ATOMS: atom_id res chain seq x y z
N MET A 1 -12.05 -42.85 21.41
CA MET A 1 -12.74 -42.15 20.31
C MET A 1 -11.95 -40.90 20.01
N SER A 2 -11.16 -40.99 18.94
CA SER A 2 -10.29 -39.92 18.42
C SER A 2 -11.16 -38.81 17.84
N ASN A 3 -10.84 -37.56 18.16
CA ASN A 3 -11.24 -36.43 17.31
C ASN A 3 -10.01 -35.52 17.19
N GLY A 4 -9.14 -35.90 16.27
CA GLY A 4 -8.18 -34.99 15.67
C GLY A 4 -8.96 -33.99 14.83
N TYR A 5 -9.00 -32.74 15.30
CA TYR A 5 -9.19 -31.60 14.41
C TYR A 5 -7.81 -30.99 14.26
N GLU A 6 -7.14 -31.43 13.20
CA GLU A 6 -6.00 -30.73 12.62
C GLU A 6 -6.48 -29.32 12.28
N ASP A 7 -6.13 -28.37 13.14
CA ASP A 7 -6.19 -26.97 12.79
C ASP A 7 -5.09 -26.73 11.75
N HIS A 8 -5.44 -26.99 10.50
CA HIS A 8 -4.76 -26.43 9.33
C HIS A 8 -4.95 -24.91 9.39
N MET A 9 -4.23 -24.26 10.30
CA MET A 9 -3.99 -22.82 10.23
C MET A 9 -3.40 -22.53 8.87
N ALA A 10 -4.20 -21.86 8.05
CA ALA A 10 -3.87 -21.29 6.75
C ALA A 10 -2.37 -21.06 6.56
N GLU A 11 -1.74 -21.90 5.74
CA GLU A 11 -0.36 -21.78 5.31
C GLU A 11 -0.19 -20.64 4.27
N ASP A 12 -0.67 -19.43 4.57
CA ASP A 12 -0.45 -18.23 3.73
C ASP A 12 0.06 -17.00 4.51
N CYS A 13 0.38 -17.12 5.81
CA CYS A 13 0.90 -15.99 6.62
C CYS A 13 2.44 -16.02 6.83
N ARG A 14 3.18 -16.94 6.20
CA ARG A 14 4.55 -17.29 6.63
C ARG A 14 5.70 -16.67 5.84
N ASP A 15 5.49 -15.73 4.94
CA ASP A 15 6.60 -15.19 4.14
C ASP A 15 6.95 -13.73 4.45
N ASP A 16 6.26 -13.05 5.36
CA ASP A 16 6.53 -11.62 5.66
C ASP A 16 7.67 -11.39 6.68
N ILE A 17 8.09 -12.43 7.42
CA ILE A 17 9.04 -12.31 8.55
C ILE A 17 10.52 -12.33 8.10
N GLY A 18 10.78 -12.70 6.83
CA GLY A 18 12.14 -12.78 6.26
C GLY A 18 12.40 -11.80 5.10
N ARG A 19 11.43 -10.95 4.76
CA ARG A 19 11.54 -10.08 3.58
C ARG A 19 12.29 -8.80 3.91
N THR A 20 13.43 -8.60 3.28
CA THR A 20 14.21 -7.36 3.32
C THR A 20 13.78 -6.35 2.27
N ASN A 21 13.06 -6.81 1.23
CA ASN A 21 12.66 -6.00 0.10
C ASN A 21 11.31 -5.34 0.34
N LEU A 22 11.27 -4.03 0.18
CA LEU A 22 10.12 -3.18 0.39
C LEU A 22 9.73 -2.48 -0.91
N ILE A 23 8.43 -2.30 -1.11
CA ILE A 23 7.87 -1.45 -2.13
C ILE A 23 7.31 -0.19 -1.48
N VAL A 24 7.64 0.96 -2.08
CA VAL A 24 7.22 2.28 -1.63
C VAL A 24 6.35 2.87 -2.72
N ASN A 25 5.07 3.07 -2.42
CA ASN A 25 4.07 3.62 -3.32
C ASN A 25 3.73 5.06 -2.95
N TYR A 26 3.15 5.78 -3.90
CA TYR A 26 2.72 7.18 -3.76
C TYR A 26 3.89 8.14 -3.48
N LEU A 27 5.06 7.86 -4.04
CA LEU A 27 6.18 8.79 -4.00
C LEU A 27 5.88 10.03 -4.85
N PRO A 28 6.25 11.24 -4.39
CA PRO A 28 6.06 12.45 -5.17
C PRO A 28 7.04 12.46 -6.36
N GLN A 29 6.63 13.06 -7.48
CA GLN A 29 7.37 12.95 -8.74
C GLN A 29 8.76 13.59 -8.69
N ASN A 30 8.91 14.60 -7.84
CA ASN A 30 10.17 15.29 -7.58
C ASN A 30 11.13 14.49 -6.69
N MET A 31 10.69 13.38 -6.09
CA MET A 31 11.56 12.57 -5.25
C MET A 31 12.65 11.91 -6.09
N THR A 32 13.87 11.92 -5.57
CA THR A 32 15.02 11.27 -6.21
C THR A 32 15.33 9.94 -5.55
N GLN A 33 16.13 9.12 -6.24
CA GLN A 33 16.59 7.86 -5.69
C GLN A 33 17.48 8.09 -4.46
N ASP A 34 18.30 9.14 -4.48
CA ASP A 34 19.13 9.52 -3.34
C ASP A 34 18.30 9.93 -2.12
N GLU A 35 17.25 10.73 -2.32
CA GLU A 35 16.31 11.10 -1.25
C GLU A 35 15.59 9.87 -0.68
N LEU A 36 15.12 8.95 -1.55
CA LEU A 36 14.52 7.69 -1.13
C LEU A 36 15.51 6.86 -0.31
N ARG A 37 16.73 6.68 -0.80
CA ARG A 37 17.76 5.93 -0.08
C ARG A 37 18.08 6.59 1.25
N SER A 38 18.23 7.91 1.29
CA SER A 38 18.57 8.67 2.49
C SER A 38 17.48 8.54 3.57
N LEU A 39 16.21 8.66 3.16
CA LEU A 39 15.06 8.49 4.05
C LEU A 39 15.04 7.10 4.70
N PHE A 40 15.26 6.05 3.90
CA PHE A 40 15.26 4.66 4.37
C PHE A 40 16.54 4.32 5.13
N SER A 41 17.67 4.92 4.77
CA SER A 41 18.94 4.80 5.48
C SER A 41 18.87 5.36 6.91
N SER A 42 17.90 6.22 7.21
CA SER A 42 17.66 6.71 8.57
C SER A 42 17.11 5.64 9.51
N ILE A 43 16.54 4.55 8.99
CA ILE A 43 15.98 3.46 9.78
C ILE A 43 17.03 2.35 9.99
N GLY A 44 17.77 2.02 8.94
CA GLY A 44 18.77 0.96 8.95
C GLY A 44 19.59 0.91 7.67
N GLU A 45 20.45 -0.10 7.56
CA GLU A 45 21.36 -0.22 6.42
C GLU A 45 20.60 -0.71 5.17
N VAL A 46 20.52 0.16 4.16
CA VAL A 46 19.88 -0.13 2.88
C VAL A 46 20.89 -0.78 1.95
N GLU A 47 20.63 -2.03 1.58
CA GLU A 47 21.43 -2.77 0.60
C GLU A 47 21.26 -2.19 -0.81
N SER A 48 20.02 -1.88 -1.20
CA SER A 48 19.72 -1.32 -2.52
C SER A 48 18.46 -0.47 -2.51
N ALA A 49 18.46 0.65 -3.21
CA ALA A 49 17.26 1.48 -3.40
C ALA A 49 17.14 1.83 -4.89
N LYS A 50 15.97 1.54 -5.47
CA LYS A 50 15.68 1.76 -6.87
C LYS A 50 14.38 2.50 -7.04
N LEU A 51 14.46 3.72 -7.55
CA LEU A 51 13.27 4.50 -7.89
C LEU A 51 12.82 4.13 -9.31
N ILE A 52 11.54 3.81 -9.47
CA ILE A 52 11.00 3.43 -10.77
C ILE A 52 10.53 4.68 -11.51
N ARG A 53 11.15 4.91 -12.67
CA ARG A 53 10.91 6.04 -13.55
C ARG A 53 10.55 5.56 -14.94
N ASP A 54 9.74 6.36 -15.62
CA ASP A 54 9.40 6.13 -17.01
C ASP A 54 10.65 6.25 -17.88
N LYS A 55 10.89 5.25 -18.75
CA LYS A 55 12.09 5.20 -19.59
C LYS A 55 12.08 6.23 -20.72
N VAL A 56 10.92 6.76 -21.09
CA VAL A 56 10.75 7.66 -22.23
C VAL A 56 10.71 9.11 -21.77
N ALA A 57 9.89 9.41 -20.76
CA ALA A 57 9.70 10.76 -20.25
C ALA A 57 10.63 11.10 -19.07
N GLY A 58 11.30 10.11 -18.47
CA GLY A 58 12.19 10.30 -17.31
C GLY A 58 11.46 10.66 -16.01
N HIS A 59 10.13 10.78 -16.04
CA HIS A 59 9.32 11.09 -14.87
C HIS A 59 9.18 9.89 -13.94
N SER A 60 9.21 10.14 -12.62
CA SER A 60 8.97 9.11 -11.63
C SER A 60 7.55 8.54 -11.77
N LEU A 61 7.43 7.21 -11.79
CA LEU A 61 6.15 6.51 -11.84
C LEU A 61 5.43 6.50 -10.48
N GLY A 62 6.01 7.18 -9.49
CA GLY A 62 5.42 7.34 -8.16
C GLY A 62 5.58 6.12 -7.26
N TYR A 63 6.47 5.18 -7.62
CA TYR A 63 6.83 4.06 -6.77
C TYR A 63 8.32 3.70 -6.88
N GLY A 64 8.83 3.00 -5.88
CA GLY A 64 10.21 2.56 -5.78
C GLY A 64 10.34 1.29 -4.95
N PHE A 65 11.52 0.67 -5.01
CA PHE A 65 11.88 -0.51 -4.23
C PHE A 65 13.07 -0.19 -3.35
N VAL A 66 13.06 -0.72 -2.13
CA VAL A 66 14.14 -0.58 -1.16
C VAL A 66 14.41 -1.93 -0.53
N ASN A 67 15.61 -2.45 -0.71
CA ASN A 67 16.08 -3.66 -0.05
C ASN A 67 16.98 -3.28 1.13
N TYR A 68 16.66 -3.77 2.32
CA TYR A 68 17.51 -3.66 3.49
C TYR A 68 18.51 -4.81 3.59
N VAL A 69 19.55 -4.62 4.39
CA VAL A 69 20.47 -5.70 4.74
C VAL A 69 19.81 -6.66 5.74
N THR A 70 18.99 -6.14 6.66
CA THR A 70 18.29 -6.97 7.66
C THR A 70 16.77 -6.85 7.58
N ALA A 71 16.07 -7.96 7.80
CA ALA A 71 14.60 -7.98 7.81
C ALA A 71 14.01 -7.15 8.95
N LYS A 72 14.75 -7.01 10.07
CA LYS A 72 14.37 -6.14 11.20
C LYS A 72 14.35 -4.67 10.80
N ASP A 73 15.29 -4.22 9.98
CA ASP A 73 15.29 -2.84 9.46
C ASP A 73 14.10 -2.61 8.53
N ALA A 74 13.80 -3.59 7.67
CA ALA A 74 12.68 -3.54 6.75
C ALA A 74 11.34 -3.42 7.50
N GLU A 75 11.11 -4.23 8.53
CA GLU A 75 9.91 -4.17 9.37
C GLU A 75 9.78 -2.80 10.08
N ARG A 76 10.88 -2.33 10.68
CA ARG A 76 10.91 -1.00 11.33
C ARG A 76 10.60 0.12 10.35
N ALA A 77 11.09 0.01 9.12
CA ALA A 77 10.85 1.00 8.07
C ALA A 77 9.39 1.03 7.66
N ILE A 78 8.73 -0.13 7.52
CA ILE A 78 7.29 -0.18 7.29
C ILE A 78 6.56 0.50 8.45
N ASN A 79 6.85 0.14 9.70
CA ASN A 79 6.11 0.66 10.85
C ASN A 79 6.30 2.19 11.03
N THR A 80 7.47 2.71 10.66
CA THR A 80 7.83 4.13 10.87
C THR A 80 7.48 5.02 9.68
N LEU A 81 7.74 4.54 8.45
CA LEU A 81 7.63 5.35 7.22
C LEU A 81 6.30 5.13 6.48
N ASN A 82 5.59 4.04 6.74
CA ASN A 82 4.28 3.83 6.12
C ASN A 82 3.28 4.90 6.60
N GLY A 83 2.64 5.59 5.65
CA GLY A 83 1.73 6.69 5.97
C GLY A 83 2.42 8.04 6.13
N LEU A 84 3.74 8.15 5.90
CA LEU A 84 4.44 9.42 5.97
C LEU A 84 3.93 10.37 4.87
N ARG A 85 3.55 11.59 5.26
CA ARG A 85 3.07 12.60 4.31
C ARG A 85 4.24 13.39 3.73
N LEU A 86 4.53 13.16 2.46
CA LEU A 86 5.52 13.90 1.68
C LEU A 86 4.79 14.84 0.71
N GLN A 87 4.88 16.14 0.95
CA GLN A 87 4.21 17.18 0.17
C GLN A 87 2.69 16.96 0.08
N SER A 88 2.17 16.67 -1.12
CA SER A 88 0.75 16.39 -1.39
C SER A 88 0.44 14.89 -1.51
N LYS A 89 1.40 14.03 -1.13
CA LYS A 89 1.25 12.57 -1.20
C LYS A 89 1.50 11.95 0.17
N THR A 90 0.77 10.89 0.48
CA THR A 90 1.02 10.04 1.64
C THR A 90 1.66 8.76 1.11
N ILE A 91 2.92 8.51 1.47
CA ILE A 91 3.64 7.33 0.98
C ILE A 91 3.08 6.08 1.66
N LYS A 92 3.07 4.97 0.93
CA LYS A 92 2.69 3.67 1.46
C LYS A 92 3.88 2.73 1.34
N VAL A 93 4.36 2.23 2.46
CA VAL A 93 5.49 1.30 2.53
C VAL A 93 4.94 -0.08 2.87
N SER A 94 5.32 -1.10 2.11
CA SER A 94 4.89 -2.47 2.32
C SER A 94 5.96 -3.44 1.82
N TYR A 95 5.89 -4.71 2.23
CA TYR A 95 6.79 -5.73 1.69
C TYR A 95 6.60 -5.85 0.17
N ALA A 96 7.72 -5.84 -0.56
CA ALA A 96 7.71 -6.08 -1.99
C ALA A 96 7.40 -7.55 -2.24
N ARG A 97 6.42 -7.81 -3.12
CA ARG A 97 6.15 -9.16 -3.60
C ARG A 97 6.97 -9.41 -4.87
N PRO A 98 7.45 -10.64 -5.10
CA PRO A 98 8.11 -10.99 -6.35
C PRO A 98 7.16 -10.69 -7.51
N SER A 99 7.69 -10.07 -8.58
CA SER A 99 6.94 -9.78 -9.79
C SER A 99 6.55 -11.08 -10.47
N SER A 100 5.39 -11.63 -10.12
CA SER A 100 4.77 -12.71 -10.89
C SER A 100 3.88 -12.10 -11.97
N GLU A 101 3.85 -12.69 -13.16
CA GLU A 101 3.03 -12.21 -14.29
C GLU A 101 1.55 -12.03 -13.90
N VAL A 102 1.08 -12.81 -12.93
CA VAL A 102 -0.28 -12.74 -12.37
C VAL A 102 -0.61 -11.43 -11.65
N ILE A 103 0.39 -10.64 -11.24
CA ILE A 103 0.19 -9.42 -10.43
C ILE A 103 0.02 -8.17 -11.31
N LYS A 104 0.42 -8.24 -12.59
CA LYS A 104 0.43 -7.07 -13.49
C LYS A 104 -0.98 -6.61 -13.91
N ASP A 105 -1.93 -7.53 -13.99
CA ASP A 105 -3.33 -7.27 -14.38
C ASP A 105 -4.32 -7.41 -13.20
N ALA A 106 -3.84 -7.28 -11.97
CA ALA A 106 -4.66 -7.43 -10.76
C ALA A 106 -5.32 -6.13 -10.26
N ASN A 107 -5.29 -5.05 -11.05
CA ASN A 107 -5.92 -3.77 -10.69
C ASN A 107 -7.35 -3.69 -11.23
N LEU A 108 -8.33 -3.60 -10.34
CA LEU A 108 -9.75 -3.52 -10.68
C LEU A 108 -10.30 -2.11 -10.42
N TYR A 109 -11.00 -1.55 -11.41
CA TYR A 109 -11.79 -0.32 -11.25
C TYR A 109 -13.26 -0.68 -11.09
N ILE A 110 -13.82 -0.39 -9.91
CA ILE A 110 -15.21 -0.70 -9.58
C ILE A 110 -16.00 0.61 -9.61
N SER A 111 -17.03 0.66 -10.44
CA SER A 111 -17.97 1.78 -10.51
C SER A 111 -19.38 1.32 -10.12
N GLY A 112 -20.22 2.25 -9.67
CA GLY A 112 -21.57 1.91 -9.20
C GLY A 112 -21.65 1.39 -7.77
N LEU A 113 -20.58 1.55 -6.98
CA LEU A 113 -20.65 1.30 -5.54
C LEU A 113 -21.63 2.28 -4.87
N PRO A 114 -22.47 1.82 -3.94
CA PRO A 114 -23.41 2.70 -3.27
C PRO A 114 -22.66 3.73 -2.42
N ARG A 115 -23.16 4.98 -2.37
CA ARG A 115 -22.45 6.14 -1.80
C ARG A 115 -22.18 6.03 -0.30
N ASN A 116 -22.91 5.17 0.39
CA ASN A 116 -22.74 4.87 1.81
C ASN A 116 -21.70 3.77 2.08
N MET A 117 -21.18 3.11 1.04
CA MET A 117 -20.21 2.04 1.19
C MET A 117 -18.83 2.61 1.52
N THR A 118 -18.24 2.17 2.62
CA THR A 118 -16.91 2.60 3.03
C THR A 118 -15.83 1.73 2.38
N GLN A 119 -14.57 2.19 2.45
CA GLN A 119 -13.42 1.39 2.01
C GLN A 119 -13.37 0.03 2.71
N LYS A 120 -13.71 -0.01 4.00
CA LYS A 120 -13.73 -1.24 4.79
C LYS A 120 -14.80 -2.22 4.32
N ASP A 121 -15.99 -1.73 3.95
CA ASP A 121 -17.05 -2.58 3.40
C ASP A 121 -16.63 -3.19 2.06
N VAL A 122 -15.93 -2.42 1.21
CA VAL A 122 -15.38 -2.93 -0.05
C VAL A 122 -14.29 -3.96 0.23
N GLU A 123 -13.41 -3.70 1.19
CA GLU A 123 -12.38 -4.65 1.57
C GLU A 123 -12.97 -5.97 2.08
N ASP A 124 -13.96 -5.92 2.97
CA ASP A 124 -14.64 -7.11 3.47
C ASP A 124 -15.31 -7.92 2.34
N MET A 125 -16.04 -7.23 1.46
CA MET A 125 -16.74 -7.87 0.35
C MET A 125 -15.79 -8.59 -0.62
N PHE A 126 -14.65 -7.95 -0.94
CA PHE A 126 -13.66 -8.48 -1.87
C PHE A 126 -12.65 -9.42 -1.22
N SER A 127 -12.50 -9.39 0.11
CA SER A 127 -11.54 -10.24 0.83
C SER A 127 -11.86 -11.74 0.67
N ARG A 128 -13.13 -12.09 0.41
CA ARG A 128 -13.56 -13.45 0.04
C ARG A 128 -12.91 -13.97 -1.25
N PHE A 129 -12.65 -13.09 -2.21
CA PHE A 129 -12.17 -13.47 -3.54
C PHE A 129 -10.65 -13.53 -3.62
N GLY A 130 -9.96 -13.03 -2.59
CA GLY A 130 -8.51 -13.08 -2.49
C GLY A 130 -7.95 -12.00 -1.58
N ARG A 131 -6.62 -12.00 -1.43
CA ARG A 131 -5.91 -11.02 -0.62
C ARG A 131 -5.84 -9.67 -1.34
N ILE A 132 -6.54 -8.67 -0.81
CA ILE A 132 -6.52 -7.30 -1.33
C ILE A 132 -5.18 -6.66 -1.00
N ILE A 133 -4.46 -6.18 -2.03
CA ILE A 133 -3.18 -5.48 -1.87
C ILE A 133 -3.43 -4.00 -1.52
N ASN A 134 -4.41 -3.40 -2.19
CA ASN A 134 -4.79 -2.02 -2.02
C ASN A 134 -6.25 -1.83 -2.42
N SER A 135 -7.01 -1.13 -1.60
CA SER A 135 -8.37 -0.68 -1.92
C SER A 135 -8.41 0.84 -1.80
N ARG A 136 -9.15 1.51 -2.67
CA ARG A 136 -9.39 2.95 -2.56
C ARG A 136 -10.79 3.27 -3.06
N VAL A 137 -11.63 3.78 -2.16
CA VAL A 137 -12.95 4.31 -2.52
C VAL A 137 -12.79 5.80 -2.80
N LEU A 138 -13.17 6.21 -4.02
CA LEU A 138 -13.20 7.61 -4.40
C LEU A 138 -14.54 8.19 -3.94
N VAL A 139 -14.50 9.03 -2.90
CA VAL A 139 -15.65 9.79 -2.43
C VAL A 139 -15.65 11.18 -3.07
N ASP A 140 -16.83 11.60 -3.52
CA ASP A 140 -17.00 12.93 -4.10
C ASP A 140 -16.93 14.00 -2.99
N GLN A 141 -16.02 14.98 -3.17
CA GLN A 141 -15.78 16.04 -2.19
C GLN A 141 -16.85 17.15 -2.21
N THR A 142 -17.89 17.07 -3.04
CA THR A 142 -18.89 18.14 -3.19
C THR A 142 -20.06 18.06 -2.22
N THR A 143 -20.21 16.97 -1.47
CA THR A 143 -21.30 16.86 -0.46
C THR A 143 -20.88 17.41 0.90
N VAL A 144 -20.37 18.65 0.92
CA VAL A 144 -20.37 19.52 2.11
C VAL A 144 -21.50 20.53 1.95
N ILE A 145 -22.71 20.05 1.64
CA ILE A 145 -23.92 20.86 1.84
C ILE A 145 -24.48 20.49 3.22
N PRO A 146 -24.34 21.37 4.24
CA PRO A 146 -24.92 21.10 5.54
C PRO A 146 -26.46 21.02 5.44
N PRO A 147 -27.11 20.16 6.23
CA PRO A 147 -28.57 20.10 6.29
C PRO A 147 -29.15 21.39 6.87
N MET A 148 -30.10 21.95 6.12
CA MET A 148 -31.28 22.71 6.54
C MET A 148 -31.13 23.68 7.73
N ARG A 149 -31.13 24.99 7.43
CA ARG A 149 -31.66 25.97 8.39
C ARG A 149 -33.17 26.04 8.18
N THR A 150 -33.89 25.61 9.20
CA THR A 150 -35.34 25.60 9.39
C THR A 150 -36.05 26.85 8.89
N GLU A 151 -37.23 26.62 8.32
CA GLU A 151 -38.28 27.60 8.06
C GLU A 151 -38.53 28.51 9.26
N SER A 152 -38.70 29.81 9.01
CA SER A 152 -39.38 30.74 9.91
C SER A 152 -39.88 31.93 9.10
N LYS A 153 -41.17 31.95 8.78
CA LYS A 153 -42.01 33.14 8.91
C LYS A 153 -43.48 32.78 8.99
#